data_AF-A0A3D4A890-F1
#
_entry.id   AF-A0A3D4A890-F1
#
_cell.length_a   1.000
_cell.length_b   1.000
_cell.length_c   1.000
_cell.angle_alpha   90.00
_cell.angle_beta   90.00
_cell.angle_gamma   90.00
#
_symmetry.space_group_name_H-M   'P 1'
#
loop_
_entity.id
_entity.type
_entity.pdbx_description
1 polymer ?
#
loop_
_entity_poly.entity_id
_entity_poly.type
_entity_poly.pdbx_seq_one_letter_code
_entity_poly.pdbx_strand_id
1 'polypeptide(L)'
;MTDKNQALRILDANRNRGCEALRTIEEYFRFAWDDSYLTELTKCIRHDFNTAFAASGHTLLAMRDTDGDVGTNISTTTESSRASNRDVVEAAFSRLQQSLRVIEEYGKVVSEAVECELIEQLRYRCYQLHHSFASITVGRERLKDARIYAIISGQESDEDFDKYCTEIIHSGVDVIQLRDKHLSDRDLIARGKHLRQILNTVDLPPLFIMNDRPDLAVLTGADGVHVGQDELTVAETRSIVGPD
;
A
#
# COMPACT_ATOMS: atom_id res chain seq x y z
N MET A 1 -4.92 6.29 -40.81
CA MET A 1 -4.60 5.33 -39.73
C MET A 1 -5.88 4.60 -39.39
N THR A 2 -5.88 3.26 -39.27
CA THR A 2 -7.09 2.51 -38.88
C THR A 2 -7.37 2.69 -37.39
N ASP A 3 -8.60 2.47 -36.94
CA ASP A 3 -8.97 2.52 -35.51
C ASP A 3 -8.09 1.57 -34.68
N LYS A 4 -7.76 0.39 -35.22
CA LYS A 4 -6.82 -0.55 -34.61
C LYS A 4 -5.41 0.04 -34.46
N ASN A 5 -4.88 0.70 -35.50
CA ASN A 5 -3.55 1.31 -35.43
C ASN A 5 -3.51 2.47 -34.43
N GLN A 6 -4.60 3.23 -34.31
CA GLN A 6 -4.72 4.27 -33.27
C GLN A 6 -4.74 3.67 -31.87
N ALA A 7 -5.52 2.60 -31.65
CA ALA A 7 -5.54 1.89 -30.37
C ALA A 7 -4.16 1.33 -29.99
N LEU A 8 -3.43 0.72 -30.93
CA LEU A 8 -2.08 0.21 -30.69
C LEU A 8 -1.07 1.31 -30.30
N ARG A 9 -1.14 2.50 -30.91
CA ARG A 9 -0.33 3.66 -30.49
C ARG A 9 -0.63 4.09 -29.07
N ILE A 10 -1.92 4.16 -28.73
CA ILE A 10 -2.37 4.54 -27.39
C ILE A 10 -1.89 3.50 -26.37
N LEU A 11 -1.94 2.21 -26.71
CA LEU A 11 -1.43 1.14 -25.86
C LEU A 11 0.10 1.23 -25.65
N ASP A 12 0.91 1.50 -26.67
CA ASP A 12 2.37 1.67 -26.50
C ASP A 12 2.69 2.83 -25.55
N ALA A 13 2.08 4.00 -25.78
CA ALA A 13 2.33 5.19 -24.97
C ALA A 13 1.97 4.95 -23.49
N ASN A 14 0.82 4.31 -23.22
CA ASN A 14 0.41 4.01 -21.85
C ASN A 14 1.23 2.87 -21.26
N ARG A 15 1.59 1.84 -22.02
CA ARG A 15 2.52 0.80 -21.55
C ARG A 15 3.84 1.42 -21.07
N ASN A 16 4.40 2.37 -21.82
CA ASN A 16 5.62 3.07 -21.43
C ASN A 16 5.44 3.85 -20.11
N ARG A 17 4.38 4.67 -20.02
CA ARG A 17 4.07 5.44 -18.80
C ARG A 17 3.81 4.56 -17.58
N GLY A 18 3.11 3.43 -17.76
CA GLY A 18 2.87 2.44 -16.72
C GLY A 18 4.16 1.81 -16.22
N CYS A 19 5.08 1.44 -17.11
CA CYS A 19 6.41 0.93 -16.75
C CYS A 19 7.23 1.96 -15.94
N GLU A 20 7.27 3.21 -16.37
CA GLU A 20 7.98 4.30 -15.67
C GLU A 20 7.38 4.55 -14.28
N ALA A 21 6.05 4.56 -14.16
CA ALA A 21 5.37 4.73 -12.90
C ALA A 21 5.66 3.57 -11.93
N LEU A 22 5.54 2.32 -12.40
CA LEU A 22 5.89 1.13 -11.60
C LEU A 22 7.35 1.16 -11.15
N ARG A 23 8.26 1.60 -12.02
CA ARG A 23 9.67 1.71 -11.66
C ARG A 23 9.90 2.76 -10.57
N THR A 24 9.24 3.91 -10.69
CA THR A 24 9.31 4.99 -9.69
C THR A 24 8.81 4.53 -8.33
N ILE A 25 7.69 3.80 -8.29
CA ILE A 25 7.13 3.21 -7.05
C ILE A 25 8.10 2.19 -6.45
N GLU A 26 8.62 1.27 -7.26
CA GLU A 26 9.59 0.24 -6.80
C GLU A 26 10.84 0.89 -6.20
N GLU A 27 11.41 1.90 -6.85
CA GLU A 27 12.61 2.60 -6.38
C GLU A 27 12.36 3.36 -5.07
N TYR A 28 11.18 3.96 -4.91
CA TYR A 28 10.81 4.62 -3.66
C TYR A 28 10.75 3.61 -2.50
N PHE A 29 10.11 2.45 -2.69
CA PHE A 29 10.09 1.41 -1.66
C PHE A 29 11.48 0.86 -1.33
N ARG A 30 12.34 0.71 -2.34
CA ARG A 30 13.70 0.20 -2.17
C ARG A 30 14.62 1.16 -1.44
N PHE A 31 14.58 2.44 -1.77
CA PHE A 31 15.62 3.39 -1.38
C PHE A 31 15.15 4.48 -0.42
N ALA A 32 13.86 4.81 -0.41
CA ALA A 32 13.32 5.76 0.56
C ALA A 32 12.78 5.05 1.80
N TRP A 33 12.25 3.83 1.65
CA TRP A 33 11.60 3.08 2.73
C TRP A 33 12.38 1.86 3.21
N ASP A 34 13.39 1.41 2.46
CA ASP A 34 14.14 0.17 2.69
C ASP A 34 13.20 -1.04 2.95
N ASP A 35 12.06 -1.09 2.26
CA ASP A 35 11.01 -2.08 2.48
C ASP A 35 11.08 -3.20 1.44
N SER A 36 11.60 -4.36 1.85
CA SER A 36 11.77 -5.52 0.97
C SER A 36 10.43 -6.10 0.48
N TYR A 37 9.39 -6.06 1.32
CA TYR A 37 8.10 -6.67 1.01
C TYR A 37 7.34 -5.86 -0.05
N LEU A 38 7.22 -4.55 0.14
CA LEU A 38 6.59 -3.66 -0.83
C LEU A 38 7.38 -3.60 -2.14
N THR A 39 8.72 -3.70 -2.04
CA THR A 39 9.60 -3.85 -3.21
C THR A 39 9.24 -5.09 -4.01
N GLU A 40 9.16 -6.26 -3.36
CA GLU A 40 8.84 -7.51 -4.02
C GLU A 40 7.43 -7.50 -4.62
N LEU A 41 6.44 -7.02 -3.87
CA LEU A 41 5.07 -6.87 -4.33
C LEU A 41 4.99 -6.01 -5.60
N THR A 42 5.70 -4.87 -5.62
CA THR A 42 5.74 -3.97 -6.78
C THR A 42 6.50 -4.61 -7.96
N LYS A 43 7.57 -5.36 -7.68
CA LYS A 43 8.30 -6.12 -8.71
C LYS A 43 7.41 -7.19 -9.35
N CYS A 44 6.59 -7.89 -8.58
CA CYS A 44 5.62 -8.85 -9.10
C CYS A 44 4.57 -8.17 -9.98
N ILE A 45 3.98 -7.06 -9.52
CA ILE A 45 3.06 -6.24 -10.33
C ILE A 45 3.73 -5.81 -11.65
N ARG A 46 5.00 -5.40 -11.60
CA ARG A 46 5.77 -5.02 -12.79
C ARG A 46 6.03 -6.18 -13.73
N HIS A 47 6.28 -7.38 -13.21
CA HIS A 47 6.43 -8.57 -14.03
C HIS A 47 5.12 -8.89 -14.75
N ASP A 48 4.03 -8.98 -14.01
CA ASP A 48 2.69 -9.29 -14.53
C ASP A 48 2.22 -8.24 -15.55
N PHE A 49 2.50 -6.96 -15.29
CA PHE A 49 2.25 -5.87 -16.22
C PHE A 49 2.98 -6.06 -17.55
N ASN A 50 4.22 -6.55 -17.54
CA ASN A 50 4.95 -6.84 -18.78
C ASN A 50 4.41 -8.09 -19.47
N THR A 51 4.04 -9.12 -18.72
CA THR A 51 3.44 -10.35 -19.24
C THR A 51 2.14 -10.08 -19.99
N ALA A 52 1.32 -9.13 -19.53
CA ALA A 52 0.09 -8.71 -20.21
C ALA A 52 0.30 -8.26 -21.68
N PHE A 53 1.54 -7.91 -22.07
CA PHE A 53 1.91 -7.48 -23.42
C PHE A 53 2.89 -8.44 -24.12
N ALA A 54 3.13 -9.64 -23.59
CA ALA A 54 4.17 -10.55 -24.09
C ALA A 54 4.00 -10.90 -25.57
N ALA A 55 2.76 -11.07 -26.04
CA ALA A 55 2.45 -11.41 -27.43
C ALA A 55 2.62 -10.24 -28.43
N SER A 56 2.67 -8.99 -27.95
CA SER A 56 2.53 -7.79 -28.78
C SER A 56 3.66 -6.77 -28.59
N GLY A 57 4.63 -7.02 -27.72
CA GLY A 57 5.67 -6.05 -27.36
C GLY A 57 6.44 -5.46 -28.55
N HIS A 58 6.79 -6.28 -29.55
CA HIS A 58 7.45 -5.80 -30.78
C HIS A 58 6.51 -4.98 -31.67
N THR A 59 5.24 -5.37 -31.76
CA THR A 59 4.22 -4.66 -32.53
C THR A 59 3.94 -3.28 -31.93
N LEU A 60 3.82 -3.20 -30.61
CA LEU A 60 3.60 -1.93 -29.92
C LEU A 60 4.78 -0.98 -30.09
N LEU A 61 6.02 -1.50 -29.95
CA LEU A 61 7.21 -0.68 -30.14
C LEU A 61 7.30 -0.11 -31.57
N ALA A 62 6.87 -0.87 -32.57
CA ALA A 62 6.84 -0.41 -33.96
C ALA A 62 5.80 0.70 -34.22
N MET A 63 4.83 0.89 -33.32
CA MET A 63 3.84 1.97 -33.39
C MET A 63 4.31 3.27 -32.74
N ARG A 64 5.45 3.27 -32.05
CA ARG A 64 5.99 4.44 -31.36
C ARG A 64 6.37 5.53 -32.35
N ASP A 65 5.88 6.74 -32.10
CA ASP A 65 6.10 7.91 -32.95
C ASP A 65 6.36 9.15 -32.09
N THR A 66 7.48 9.14 -31.36
CA THR A 66 7.80 10.22 -30.41
C THR A 66 7.96 11.59 -31.09
N ASP A 67 8.44 11.62 -32.33
CA ASP A 67 8.66 12.86 -33.08
C ASP A 67 7.35 13.41 -33.69
N GLY A 68 6.40 12.53 -34.05
CA GLY A 68 5.10 12.90 -34.61
C GLY A 68 3.96 13.00 -33.60
N ASP A 69 4.17 12.59 -32.34
CA ASP A 69 3.14 12.63 -31.31
C ASP A 69 2.77 14.07 -30.93
N VAL A 70 1.47 14.36 -31.00
CA VAL A 70 0.93 15.68 -30.66
C VAL A 70 0.96 15.87 -29.14
N GLY A 71 1.40 17.06 -28.71
CA GLY A 71 1.36 17.47 -27.31
C GLY A 71 2.64 17.18 -26.52
N THR A 72 3.70 16.66 -27.16
CA THR A 72 5.02 16.43 -26.55
C THR A 72 5.67 17.71 -25.99
N ASN A 73 5.33 18.87 -26.54
CA ASN A 73 5.80 20.19 -26.08
C ASN A 73 4.80 20.93 -25.20
N ILE A 74 3.65 20.32 -24.86
CA ILE A 74 2.66 20.94 -23.98
C ILE A 74 3.06 20.61 -22.54
N SER A 75 3.74 21.55 -21.90
CA SER A 75 4.01 21.48 -20.47
C SER A 75 3.10 22.43 -19.70
N THR A 76 2.65 22.02 -18.52
CA THR A 76 1.95 22.94 -17.60
C THR A 76 2.93 23.48 -16.56
N THR A 77 2.71 24.70 -16.06
CA THR A 77 3.57 25.34 -15.06
C THR A 77 3.70 24.55 -13.76
N THR A 78 2.77 23.63 -13.49
CA THR A 78 2.76 22.72 -12.32
C THR A 78 3.60 21.45 -12.51
N GLU A 79 4.17 21.19 -13.69
CA GLU A 79 5.01 20.02 -13.94
C GLU A 79 6.45 20.15 -13.42
N SER A 80 6.91 21.38 -13.14
CA SER A 80 8.34 21.67 -12.94
C SER A 80 8.86 21.42 -11.53
N SER A 81 7.99 21.22 -10.52
CA SER A 81 8.42 21.04 -9.14
C SER A 81 7.58 20.04 -8.35
N ARG A 82 8.26 19.26 -7.51
CA ARG A 82 7.67 18.42 -6.45
C ARG A 82 8.27 18.88 -5.12
N ALA A 83 7.47 18.96 -4.06
CA ALA A 83 7.94 19.46 -2.77
C ALA A 83 8.65 18.37 -1.95
N SER A 84 8.32 17.09 -2.19
CA SER A 84 8.90 15.96 -1.47
C SER A 84 9.01 14.70 -2.32
N ASN A 85 9.80 13.73 -1.84
CA ASN A 85 9.85 12.38 -2.42
C ASN A 85 8.48 11.69 -2.36
N ARG A 86 7.65 12.00 -1.35
CA ARG A 86 6.27 11.50 -1.23
C ARG A 86 5.42 11.97 -2.40
N ASP A 87 5.52 13.24 -2.79
CA ASP A 87 4.76 13.78 -3.93
C ASP A 87 5.14 13.10 -5.25
N VAL A 88 6.40 12.64 -5.37
CA VAL A 88 6.88 11.91 -6.55
C VAL A 88 6.19 10.56 -6.65
N VAL A 89 6.14 9.78 -5.56
CA VAL A 89 5.51 8.44 -5.56
C VAL A 89 3.98 8.52 -5.66
N GLU A 90 3.34 9.52 -5.03
CA GLU A 90 1.90 9.81 -5.18
C GLU A 90 1.52 10.11 -6.65
N ALA A 91 2.34 10.92 -7.32
CA ALA A 91 2.17 11.19 -8.75
C ALA A 91 2.40 9.94 -9.60
N ALA A 92 3.32 9.06 -9.20
CA ALA A 92 3.56 7.79 -9.89
C ALA A 92 2.36 6.84 -9.76
N PHE A 93 1.77 6.69 -8.56
CA PHE A 93 0.53 5.93 -8.37
C PHE A 93 -0.60 6.47 -9.25
N SER A 94 -0.81 7.79 -9.23
CA SER A 94 -1.83 8.46 -10.06
C SER A 94 -1.63 8.16 -11.56
N ARG A 95 -0.40 8.26 -12.06
CA ARG A 95 -0.06 7.94 -13.46
C ARG A 95 -0.26 6.48 -13.80
N LEU A 96 0.12 5.56 -12.91
CA LEU A 96 -0.09 4.13 -13.11
C LEU A 96 -1.58 3.80 -13.22
N GLN A 97 -2.41 4.35 -12.33
CA GLN A 97 -3.85 4.14 -12.35
C GLN A 97 -4.50 4.67 -13.65
N GLN A 98 -4.10 5.87 -14.09
CA GLN A 98 -4.55 6.43 -15.37
C GLN A 98 -4.12 5.55 -16.55
N SER A 99 -2.85 5.14 -16.57
CA SER A 99 -2.29 4.28 -17.61
C SER A 99 -3.04 2.95 -17.71
N LEU A 100 -3.24 2.26 -16.58
CA LEU A 100 -3.96 0.98 -16.56
C LEU A 100 -5.41 1.14 -17.02
N ARG A 101 -6.07 2.26 -16.65
CA ARG A 101 -7.44 2.55 -17.12
C ARG A 101 -7.50 2.72 -18.64
N VAL A 102 -6.56 3.46 -19.22
CA VAL A 102 -6.50 3.64 -20.68
C VAL A 102 -6.19 2.32 -21.38
N ILE A 103 -5.24 1.54 -20.86
CA ILE A 103 -4.88 0.23 -21.41
C ILE A 103 -6.09 -0.71 -21.41
N GLU A 104 -6.85 -0.76 -20.31
CA GLU A 104 -8.03 -1.64 -20.23
C GLU A 104 -9.08 -1.28 -21.28
N GLU A 105 -9.41 0.01 -21.45
CA GLU A 105 -10.46 0.42 -22.39
C GLU A 105 -10.04 0.26 -23.84
N TYR A 106 -8.82 0.66 -24.20
CA TYR A 106 -8.31 0.50 -25.58
C TYR A 106 -7.90 -0.95 -25.89
N GLY A 107 -7.53 -1.73 -24.88
CA GLY A 107 -7.26 -3.16 -25.01
C GLY A 107 -8.48 -3.94 -25.51
N LYS A 108 -9.70 -3.52 -25.15
CA LYS A 108 -10.95 -4.11 -25.66
C LYS A 108 -11.13 -3.94 -27.18
N VAL A 109 -10.47 -2.95 -27.79
CA VAL A 109 -10.50 -2.70 -29.26
C VAL A 109 -9.51 -3.61 -30.00
N VAL A 110 -8.40 -3.97 -29.35
CA VAL A 110 -7.32 -4.80 -29.88
C VAL A 110 -6.95 -5.89 -28.87
N SER A 111 -7.89 -6.80 -28.61
CA SER A 111 -7.76 -7.83 -27.56
C SER A 111 -6.62 -8.81 -27.82
N GLU A 112 -6.16 -8.94 -29.06
CA GLU A 112 -4.97 -9.68 -29.43
C GLU A 112 -3.66 -9.04 -28.91
N ALA A 113 -3.69 -7.75 -28.57
CA ALA A 113 -2.50 -6.99 -28.21
C ALA A 113 -2.26 -6.90 -26.69
N VAL A 114 -3.25 -7.19 -25.85
CA VAL A 114 -3.10 -7.10 -24.40
C VAL A 114 -4.07 -8.05 -23.69
N GLU A 115 -3.60 -8.70 -22.64
CA GLU A 115 -4.45 -9.52 -21.77
C GLU A 115 -5.33 -8.62 -20.87
N CYS A 116 -6.51 -8.25 -21.36
CA CYS A 116 -7.42 -7.32 -20.67
C CYS A 116 -7.82 -7.77 -19.25
N GLU A 117 -8.01 -9.07 -19.02
CA GLU A 117 -8.35 -9.61 -17.70
C GLU A 117 -7.20 -9.39 -16.70
N LEU A 118 -5.95 -9.61 -17.14
CA LEU A 118 -4.78 -9.36 -16.30
C LEU A 118 -4.62 -7.86 -16.00
N ILE A 119 -4.91 -6.98 -16.97
CA ILE A 119 -4.91 -5.53 -16.74
C ILE A 119 -5.97 -5.12 -15.71
N GLU A 120 -7.17 -5.68 -15.77
CA GLU A 120 -8.20 -5.46 -14.77
C GLU A 120 -7.72 -5.89 -13.37
N GLN A 121 -7.15 -7.08 -13.23
CA GLN A 121 -6.57 -7.55 -11.96
C GLN A 121 -5.45 -6.63 -11.45
N LEU A 122 -4.58 -6.14 -12.35
CA LEU A 122 -3.51 -5.21 -12.02
C LEU A 122 -4.04 -3.85 -11.56
N ARG A 123 -5.19 -3.39 -12.07
CA ARG A 123 -5.85 -2.17 -11.56
C ARG A 123 -6.23 -2.32 -10.09
N TYR A 124 -6.88 -3.42 -9.72
CA TYR A 124 -7.26 -3.66 -8.32
C TYR A 124 -6.03 -3.77 -7.41
N ARG A 125 -5.00 -4.50 -7.84
CA ARG A 125 -3.72 -4.60 -7.10
C ARG A 125 -3.03 -3.26 -6.94
N CYS A 126 -3.06 -2.41 -7.97
CA CYS A 126 -2.53 -1.05 -7.89
C CYS A 126 -3.31 -0.19 -6.89
N TYR A 127 -4.64 -0.30 -6.82
CA TYR A 127 -5.44 0.42 -5.83
C TYR A 127 -5.16 -0.05 -4.41
N GLN A 128 -5.04 -1.36 -4.20
CA GLN A 128 -4.69 -1.94 -2.90
C GLN A 128 -3.31 -1.49 -2.45
N LEU A 129 -2.29 -1.59 -3.32
CA LEU A 129 -0.94 -1.14 -3.00
C LEU A 129 -0.90 0.37 -2.66
N HIS A 130 -1.66 1.18 -3.38
CA HIS A 130 -1.73 2.62 -3.10
C HIS A 130 -2.43 2.91 -1.77
N HIS A 131 -3.49 2.18 -1.45
CA HIS A 131 -4.16 2.27 -0.15
C HIS A 131 -3.21 1.91 0.99
N SER A 132 -2.49 0.79 0.86
CA SER A 132 -1.47 0.40 1.84
C SER A 132 -0.40 1.46 2.01
N PHE A 133 0.12 2.00 0.90
CA PHE A 133 1.08 3.09 0.94
C PHE A 133 0.56 4.30 1.75
N ALA A 134 -0.68 4.72 1.51
CA ALA A 134 -1.28 5.84 2.24
C ALA A 134 -1.43 5.54 3.74
N SER A 135 -1.97 4.36 4.09
CA SER A 135 -2.18 3.93 5.48
C SER A 135 -0.87 3.82 6.25
N ILE A 136 0.15 3.17 5.68
CA ILE A 136 1.49 3.04 6.26
C ILE A 136 2.12 4.41 6.47
N THR A 137 1.95 5.34 5.51
CA THR A 137 2.52 6.69 5.63
C THR A 137 1.93 7.42 6.83
N VAL A 138 0.59 7.37 6.99
CA VAL A 138 -0.08 7.97 8.15
C VAL A 138 0.37 7.30 9.45
N GLY A 139 0.43 5.96 9.49
CA GLY A 139 0.91 5.23 10.66
C GLY A 139 2.34 5.60 11.06
N ARG A 140 3.25 5.70 10.08
CA ARG A 140 4.64 6.13 10.29
C ARG A 140 4.75 7.56 10.81
N GLU A 141 3.98 8.50 10.25
CA GLU A 141 3.96 9.89 10.72
C GLU A 141 3.47 9.97 12.17
N ARG A 142 2.36 9.28 12.48
CA ARG A 142 1.83 9.22 13.85
C ARG A 142 2.79 8.59 14.84
N LEU A 143 3.45 7.49 14.47
CA LEU A 143 4.42 6.82 15.33
C LEU A 143 5.68 7.67 15.53
N LYS A 144 6.12 8.40 14.51
CA LYS A 144 7.26 9.32 14.61
C LYS A 144 6.99 10.48 15.57
N ASP A 145 5.75 10.99 15.57
CA ASP A 145 5.35 12.11 16.41
C ASP A 145 4.88 11.69 17.81
N ALA A 146 4.73 10.38 18.06
CA ALA A 146 4.31 9.82 19.34
C ALA A 146 5.30 10.14 20.46
N ARG A 147 4.76 10.53 21.63
CA ARG A 147 5.53 10.92 22.82
C ARG A 147 5.25 9.99 24.00
N ILE A 148 4.02 9.53 24.14
CA ILE A 148 3.59 8.66 25.23
C ILE A 148 3.16 7.31 24.67
N TYR A 149 3.98 6.31 24.97
CA TYR A 149 3.75 4.92 24.59
C TYR A 149 3.42 4.12 25.86
N ALA A 150 2.17 3.65 25.98
CA ALA A 150 1.71 2.87 27.12
C ALA A 150 1.69 1.37 26.79
N ILE A 151 2.19 0.55 27.72
CA ILE A 151 2.08 -0.91 27.66
C ILE A 151 1.03 -1.33 28.68
N ILE A 152 -0.02 -2.01 28.22
CA ILE A 152 -1.16 -2.41 29.04
C ILE A 152 -1.33 -3.93 29.08
N SER A 153 -1.77 -4.46 30.22
CA SER A 153 -2.26 -5.84 30.34
C SER A 153 -3.75 -5.91 30.04
N GLY A 154 -4.26 -7.12 29.77
CA GLY A 154 -5.66 -7.32 29.42
C GLY A 154 -6.63 -7.28 30.62
N GLN A 155 -6.13 -7.07 31.84
CA GLN A 155 -6.91 -7.10 33.09
C GLN A 155 -7.69 -8.41 33.31
N GLU A 156 -8.25 -8.59 34.51
CA GLU A 156 -8.96 -9.83 34.89
C GLU A 156 -10.40 -9.88 34.35
N SER A 157 -11.06 -8.73 34.21
CA SER A 157 -12.46 -8.61 33.77
C SER A 157 -12.65 -7.58 32.65
N ASP A 158 -13.76 -7.67 31.93
CA ASP A 158 -14.12 -6.72 30.87
C ASP A 158 -14.34 -5.31 31.44
N GLU A 159 -15.00 -5.22 32.59
CA GLU A 159 -15.29 -3.95 33.25
C GLU A 159 -13.99 -3.23 33.69
N ASP A 160 -13.03 -3.98 34.24
CA ASP A 160 -11.73 -3.41 34.63
C ASP A 160 -10.91 -2.98 33.41
N PHE A 161 -10.95 -3.77 32.33
CA PHE A 161 -10.27 -3.44 31.08
C PHE A 161 -10.84 -2.17 30.45
N ASP A 162 -12.16 -2.01 30.42
CA ASP A 162 -12.84 -0.85 29.84
C ASP A 162 -12.50 0.42 30.61
N LYS A 163 -12.58 0.35 31.94
CA LYS A 163 -12.21 1.46 32.81
C LYS A 163 -10.74 1.84 32.60
N TYR A 164 -9.85 0.86 32.58
CA TYR A 164 -8.42 1.10 32.39
C TYR A 164 -8.11 1.72 31.02
N CYS A 165 -8.67 1.18 29.94
CA CYS A 165 -8.50 1.73 28.59
C CYS A 165 -9.04 3.17 28.50
N THR A 166 -10.20 3.43 29.08
CA THR A 166 -10.82 4.76 29.10
C THR A 166 -9.93 5.77 29.83
N GLU A 167 -9.41 5.44 31.02
CA GLU A 167 -8.50 6.30 31.77
C GLU A 167 -7.19 6.55 31.01
N ILE A 168 -6.62 5.52 30.39
CA ILE A 168 -5.39 5.63 29.59
C ILE A 168 -5.61 6.52 28.37
N ILE A 169 -6.69 6.32 27.61
CA ILE A 169 -7.03 7.14 26.44
C ILE A 169 -7.22 8.61 26.84
N HIS A 170 -7.94 8.87 27.94
CA HIS A 170 -8.14 10.24 28.44
C HIS A 170 -6.86 10.93 28.93
N SER A 171 -5.82 10.16 29.27
CA SER A 171 -4.52 10.72 29.63
C SER A 171 -3.72 11.27 28.43
N GLY A 172 -4.20 11.05 27.20
CA GLY A 172 -3.57 11.54 25.98
C GLY A 172 -2.38 10.69 25.53
N VAL A 173 -2.46 9.36 25.71
CA VAL A 173 -1.45 8.45 25.15
C VAL A 173 -1.50 8.45 23.63
N ASP A 174 -0.35 8.31 22.98
CA ASP A 174 -0.23 8.27 21.53
C ASP A 174 -0.24 6.84 20.99
N VAL A 175 0.25 5.89 21.79
CA VAL A 175 0.35 4.47 21.45
C VAL A 175 -0.05 3.61 22.65
N ILE A 176 -0.85 2.59 22.40
CA ILE A 176 -1.22 1.53 23.35
C ILE A 176 -0.71 0.20 22.80
N GLN A 177 0.14 -0.47 23.55
CA GLN A 177 0.55 -1.84 23.28
C GLN A 177 -0.13 -2.79 24.23
N LEU A 178 -0.93 -3.72 23.68
CA LEU A 178 -1.51 -4.80 24.46
C LEU A 178 -0.48 -5.90 24.64
N ARG A 179 -0.07 -6.11 25.89
CA ARG A 179 0.92 -7.11 26.29
C ARG A 179 0.46 -7.83 27.55
N ASP A 180 -0.01 -9.05 27.38
CA ASP A 180 -0.38 -9.90 28.49
C ASP A 180 0.17 -11.31 28.30
N LYS A 181 1.01 -11.76 29.25
CA LYS A 181 1.64 -13.09 29.21
C LYS A 181 0.81 -14.17 29.90
N HIS A 182 -0.27 -13.78 30.56
CA HIS A 182 -1.10 -14.69 31.36
C HIS A 182 -2.41 -15.03 30.66
N LEU A 183 -2.87 -14.18 29.73
CA LEU A 183 -4.03 -14.47 28.90
C LEU A 183 -3.75 -15.60 27.89
N SER A 184 -4.77 -16.42 27.67
CA SER A 184 -4.77 -17.36 26.55
C SER A 184 -4.89 -16.59 25.23
N ASP A 185 -4.47 -17.20 24.12
CA ASP A 185 -4.63 -16.60 22.78
C ASP A 185 -6.08 -16.18 22.49
N ARG A 186 -7.06 -16.99 22.92
CA ARG A 186 -8.48 -16.70 22.75
C ARG A 186 -8.88 -15.43 23.50
N ASP A 187 -8.43 -15.29 24.73
CA ASP A 187 -8.77 -14.14 25.57
C ASP A 187 -8.02 -12.89 25.12
N LEU A 188 -6.77 -13.04 24.67
CA LEU A 188 -5.99 -11.95 24.09
C LEU A 188 -6.62 -11.43 22.79
N ILE A 189 -7.16 -12.32 21.93
CA ILE A 189 -7.95 -11.92 20.76
C ILE A 189 -9.21 -11.17 21.18
N ALA A 190 -9.94 -11.68 22.19
CA ALA A 190 -11.15 -11.02 22.68
C ALA A 190 -10.83 -9.61 23.20
N ARG A 191 -9.77 -9.46 24.00
CA ARG A 191 -9.27 -8.18 24.52
C ARG A 191 -8.83 -7.23 23.41
N GLY A 192 -8.05 -7.71 22.44
CA GLY A 192 -7.60 -6.89 21.32
C GLY A 192 -8.77 -6.39 20.45
N LYS A 193 -9.77 -7.24 20.19
CA LYS A 193 -11.00 -6.83 19.49
C LYS A 193 -11.79 -5.81 20.29
N HIS A 194 -11.89 -5.99 21.61
CA HIS A 194 -12.57 -5.03 22.48
C HIS A 194 -11.85 -3.68 22.49
N LEU A 195 -10.53 -3.67 22.63
CA LEU A 195 -9.72 -2.45 22.53
C LEU A 195 -9.94 -1.76 21.18
N ARG A 196 -9.93 -2.48 20.07
CA ARG A 196 -10.21 -1.90 18.75
C ARG A 196 -11.61 -1.28 18.70
N GLN A 197 -12.63 -1.90 19.29
CA GLN A 197 -13.97 -1.33 19.37
C GLN A 197 -13.99 -0.03 20.16
N ILE A 198 -13.32 0.05 21.30
CA ILE A 198 -13.20 1.28 22.09
C ILE A 198 -12.51 2.37 21.26
N LEU A 199 -11.37 2.06 20.64
CA LEU A 199 -10.60 3.03 19.85
C LEU A 199 -11.38 3.58 18.64
N ASN A 200 -12.25 2.77 18.03
CA ASN A 200 -13.11 3.23 16.94
C ASN A 200 -14.16 4.29 17.37
N THR A 201 -14.37 4.49 18.67
CA THR A 201 -15.27 5.54 19.19
C THR A 201 -14.57 6.88 19.46
N VAL A 202 -13.25 6.93 19.28
CA VAL A 202 -12.41 8.10 19.55
C VAL A 202 -12.04 8.76 18.21
N ASP A 203 -12.14 10.09 18.10
CA ASP A 203 -11.84 10.81 16.86
C ASP A 203 -10.36 10.68 16.44
N LEU A 204 -9.45 10.73 17.41
CA LEU A 204 -8.01 10.52 17.23
C LEU A 204 -7.53 9.47 18.24
N PRO A 205 -7.81 8.17 17.99
CA PRO A 205 -7.43 7.11 18.92
C PRO A 205 -5.92 6.92 18.93
N PRO A 206 -5.28 6.53 20.04
CA PRO A 206 -3.89 6.06 20.01
C PRO A 206 -3.69 4.91 19.02
N LEU A 207 -2.45 4.74 18.54
CA LEU A 207 -2.09 3.56 17.75
C LEU A 207 -2.17 2.31 18.63
N PHE A 208 -2.83 1.27 18.14
CA PHE A 208 -2.92 -0.03 18.80
C PHE A 208 -1.84 -0.97 18.28
N ILE A 209 -0.93 -1.38 19.15
CA ILE A 209 0.15 -2.33 18.84
C ILE A 209 -0.09 -3.65 19.56
N MET A 210 -0.03 -4.76 18.83
CA MET A 210 -0.02 -6.09 19.43
C MET A 210 1.41 -6.51 19.77
N ASN A 211 1.62 -7.04 20.97
CA ASN A 211 2.93 -7.53 21.39
C ASN A 211 3.21 -8.95 20.86
N ASP A 212 4.33 -9.14 20.18
CA ASP A 212 4.98 -10.41 19.78
C ASP A 212 4.16 -11.36 18.87
N ARG A 213 2.89 -11.02 18.60
CA ARG A 213 1.90 -11.91 17.99
C ARG A 213 1.30 -11.32 16.71
N PRO A 214 1.98 -11.44 15.56
CA PRO A 214 1.50 -10.88 14.30
C PRO A 214 0.21 -11.53 13.79
N ASP A 215 0.01 -12.82 14.06
CA ASP A 215 -1.24 -13.52 13.80
C ASP A 215 -2.42 -12.87 14.55
N LEU A 216 -2.22 -12.56 15.83
CA LEU A 216 -3.24 -11.93 16.65
C LEU A 216 -3.44 -10.46 16.31
N ALA A 217 -2.39 -9.78 15.85
CA ALA A 217 -2.46 -8.41 15.34
C ALA A 217 -3.44 -8.31 14.15
N VAL A 218 -3.30 -9.21 13.18
CA VAL A 218 -4.21 -9.29 12.02
C VAL A 218 -5.65 -9.59 12.48
N LEU A 219 -5.83 -10.57 13.37
CA LEU A 219 -7.17 -10.98 13.84
C LEU A 219 -7.90 -9.91 14.66
N THR A 220 -7.15 -9.02 15.31
CA THR A 220 -7.68 -7.93 16.14
C THR A 220 -7.73 -6.59 15.40
N GLY A 221 -7.14 -6.55 14.21
CA GLY A 221 -6.98 -5.34 13.41
C GLY A 221 -6.10 -4.33 14.10
N ALA A 222 -5.00 -4.72 14.74
CA ALA A 222 -4.01 -3.80 15.33
C ALA A 222 -3.32 -2.95 14.24
N ASP A 223 -2.87 -1.75 14.60
CA ASP A 223 -2.15 -0.82 13.70
C ASP A 223 -0.67 -1.22 13.52
N GLY A 224 -0.19 -2.18 14.29
CA GLY A 224 1.16 -2.70 14.17
C GLY A 224 1.48 -3.80 15.16
N VAL A 225 2.70 -4.32 15.05
CA VAL A 225 3.22 -5.39 15.90
C VAL A 225 4.54 -4.94 16.48
N HIS A 226 4.69 -5.08 17.79
CA HIS A 226 5.98 -4.98 18.44
C HIS A 226 6.63 -6.35 18.42
N VAL A 227 7.86 -6.45 17.93
CA VAL A 227 8.65 -7.68 17.92
C VAL A 227 9.98 -7.42 18.62
N GLY A 228 10.33 -8.30 19.56
CA GLY A 228 11.61 -8.28 20.24
C GLY A 228 12.68 -9.07 19.47
N GLN A 229 13.78 -9.40 20.16
CA GLN A 229 14.94 -10.09 19.55
C GLN A 229 14.79 -11.60 19.50
N ASP A 230 13.96 -12.18 20.37
CA ASP A 230 13.80 -13.63 20.53
C ASP A 230 12.56 -14.14 19.76
N GLU A 231 11.74 -13.22 19.24
CA GLU A 231 10.52 -13.47 18.47
C GLU A 231 10.81 -13.57 16.95
N LEU A 232 9.74 -13.61 16.15
CA LEU A 232 9.83 -13.58 14.69
C LEU A 232 10.64 -12.37 14.20
N THR A 233 11.45 -12.59 13.17
CA THR A 233 12.16 -11.49 12.51
C THR A 233 11.16 -10.54 11.85
N VAL A 234 11.54 -9.28 11.66
CA VAL A 234 10.72 -8.28 10.95
C VAL A 234 10.25 -8.79 9.58
N ALA A 235 11.09 -9.52 8.86
CA ALA A 235 10.75 -10.10 7.57
C ALA A 235 9.65 -11.17 7.69
N GLU A 236 9.76 -12.07 8.66
CA GLU A 236 8.74 -13.10 8.92
C GLU A 236 7.43 -12.47 9.41
N THR A 237 7.49 -11.51 10.33
CA THR A 237 6.32 -10.74 10.78
C THR A 237 5.62 -10.08 9.60
N ARG A 238 6.37 -9.43 8.70
CA ARG A 238 5.83 -8.76 7.51
C ARG A 238 5.13 -9.74 6.56
N SER A 239 5.62 -10.98 6.47
CA SER A 239 4.95 -12.02 5.66
C SER A 239 3.56 -12.44 6.21
N ILE A 240 3.31 -12.22 7.50
CA ILE A 240 2.04 -12.55 8.18
C ILE A 240 1.07 -11.38 8.13
N VAL A 241 1.54 -10.17 8.47
CA VAL A 241 0.67 -8.98 8.55
C VAL A 241 0.38 -8.37 7.19
N GLY A 242 1.23 -8.62 6.19
CA GLY A 242 1.10 -8.07 4.86
C GLY A 242 1.56 -6.61 4.77
N PRO A 243 1.12 -5.86 3.75
CA PRO A 243 1.61 -4.51 3.51
C PRO A 243 1.07 -3.48 4.52
N ASP A 244 -0.15 -3.66 5.02
CA ASP A 244 -0.79 -2.77 6.00
C ASP A 244 -0.18 -2.94 7.41
#